data_AF-A0A6N3AMN3-F1
#
_entry.id   AF-A0A6N3AMN3-F1
#
_cell.length_a   1.000
_cell.length_b   1.000
_cell.length_c   1.000
_cell.angle_alpha   90.00
_cell.angle_beta   90.00
_cell.angle_gamma   90.00
#
_symmetry.space_group_name_H-M   'P 1'
#
loop_
_entity.id
_entity.type
_entity.pdbx_description
1 polymer ?
#
loop_
_entity_poly.entity_id
_entity_poly.type
_entity_poly.pdbx_seq_one_letter_code
_entity_poly.pdbx_strand_id
1 'polypeptide(L)'
;MAEEIQLTDLKKGQKAVISELAVFDDMRRRLQDIGLIEGTVVECVGKSPLGDPCAYVIRGAVIALRSEDSGRVMVCRMEPGYRKAKAEKNPGMVSAADTASICEGKSEQEETEDVIWG
;
A
#
# COMPACT_ATOMS: atom_id res chain seq x y z
N MET A 1 21.19 -12.20 1.47
CA MET A 1 20.66 -12.62 0.17
C MET A 1 19.16 -12.73 0.35
N ALA A 2 18.36 -11.95 -0.40
CA ALA A 2 16.91 -12.04 -0.30
C ALA A 2 16.45 -13.28 -1.08
N GLU A 3 15.79 -14.22 -0.41
CA GLU A 3 15.20 -15.38 -1.06
C GLU A 3 13.83 -14.98 -1.60
N GLU A 4 13.65 -15.14 -2.91
CA GLU A 4 12.37 -14.93 -3.58
C GLU A 4 11.54 -16.22 -3.48
N ILE A 5 10.36 -16.08 -2.89
CA ILE A 5 9.41 -17.17 -2.66
C ILE A 5 8.02 -16.74 -3.15
N GLN A 6 7.12 -17.70 -3.32
CA GLN A 6 5.73 -17.39 -3.63
C GLN A 6 5.00 -16.82 -2.41
N LEU A 7 4.01 -15.95 -2.65
CA LEU A 7 3.16 -15.42 -1.58
C LEU A 7 2.41 -16.53 -0.81
N THR A 8 2.15 -17.67 -1.46
CA THR A 8 1.58 -18.87 -0.84
C THR A 8 2.53 -19.62 0.08
N ASP A 9 3.85 -19.49 -0.08
CA ASP A 9 4.84 -20.18 0.75
C ASP A 9 5.07 -19.48 2.10
N LEU A 10 4.74 -18.18 2.17
CA LEU A 10 4.74 -17.41 3.43
C LEU A 10 3.98 -18.14 4.54
N LYS A 11 4.62 -18.26 5.71
CA LYS A 11 3.96 -18.80 6.90
C LYS A 11 3.17 -17.70 7.60
N LYS A 12 2.13 -18.11 8.33
CA LYS A 12 1.36 -17.22 9.21
C LYS A 12 2.28 -16.43 10.15
N GLY A 13 2.08 -15.12 10.23
CA GLY A 13 2.87 -14.16 11.00
C GLY A 13 4.16 -13.68 10.33
N GLN A 14 4.47 -14.12 9.11
CA GLN A 14 5.65 -13.65 8.38
C GLN A 14 5.34 -12.47 7.47
N LYS A 15 6.37 -11.63 7.25
CA LYS A 15 6.32 -10.45 6.39
C LYS A 15 7.26 -10.65 5.20
N ALA A 16 6.82 -10.19 4.04
CA ALA A 16 7.62 -10.14 2.83
C ALA A 16 7.31 -8.86 2.05
N VAL A 17 8.15 -8.58 1.07
CA VAL A 17 7.92 -7.49 0.11
C VAL A 17 7.58 -8.10 -1.23
N ILE A 18 6.57 -7.56 -1.92
CA ILE A 18 6.27 -7.96 -3.29
C ILE A 18 7.45 -7.61 -4.19
N SER A 19 8.04 -8.63 -4.79
CA SER A 19 9.16 -8.52 -5.73
C SER A 19 8.62 -8.33 -7.14
N GLU A 20 7.74 -9.23 -7.57
CA GLU A 20 7.17 -9.24 -8.91
C GLU A 20 5.77 -9.87 -8.92
N LEU A 21 4.93 -9.44 -9.87
CA LEU A 21 3.63 -10.02 -10.16
C LEU A 21 3.74 -10.83 -11.46
N ALA A 22 3.84 -12.15 -11.37
CA ALA A 22 3.83 -13.07 -12.50
C ALA A 22 2.40 -13.30 -13.03
N VAL A 23 1.61 -12.22 -13.09
CA VAL A 23 0.24 -12.18 -13.60
C VAL A 23 0.23 -11.27 -14.82
N PHE A 24 -0.06 -11.86 -15.96
CA PHE A 24 -0.25 -11.15 -17.21
C PHE A 24 -1.76 -10.91 -17.37
N ASP A 25 -2.17 -9.74 -17.88
CA ASP A 25 -3.57 -9.33 -18.15
C ASP A 25 -4.29 -8.49 -17.05
N ASP A 26 -5.61 -8.28 -17.19
CA ASP A 26 -6.49 -7.42 -16.37
C ASP A 26 -6.39 -7.69 -14.86
N MET A 27 -6.05 -8.93 -14.49
CA MET A 27 -5.88 -9.31 -13.10
C MET A 27 -4.75 -8.53 -12.42
N ARG A 28 -3.66 -8.21 -13.13
CA ARG A 28 -2.59 -7.36 -12.58
C ARG A 28 -3.14 -6.00 -12.15
N ARG A 29 -4.01 -5.39 -12.95
CA ARG A 29 -4.62 -4.08 -12.62
C ARG A 29 -5.51 -4.19 -11.39
N ARG A 30 -6.30 -5.25 -11.27
CA ARG A 30 -7.14 -5.50 -10.07
C ARG A 30 -6.30 -5.69 -8.81
N LEU A 31 -5.21 -6.46 -8.91
CA LEU A 31 -4.26 -6.63 -7.80
C LEU A 31 -3.61 -5.31 -7.41
N GLN A 32 -3.26 -4.46 -8.38
CA GLN A 32 -2.71 -3.14 -8.08
C GLN A 32 -3.74 -2.20 -7.45
N ASP A 33 -5.01 -2.26 -7.87
CA ASP A 33 -6.12 -1.47 -7.34
C ASP A 33 -6.39 -1.77 -5.86
N ILE A 34 -6.33 -3.05 -5.46
CA ILE A 34 -6.43 -3.47 -4.05
C ILE A 34 -5.15 -3.16 -3.23
N GLY A 35 -4.11 -2.59 -3.85
CA GLY A 35 -2.86 -2.19 -3.20
C GLY A 35 -1.76 -3.25 -3.22
N LEU A 36 -1.93 -4.32 -3.98
CA LEU A 36 -0.94 -5.39 -4.18
C LEU A 36 0.00 -4.98 -5.33
N ILE A 37 0.92 -4.06 -5.01
CA ILE A 37 1.92 -3.50 -5.94
C ILE A 37 3.33 -3.92 -5.54
N GLU A 38 4.24 -3.98 -6.51
CA GLU A 38 5.67 -4.16 -6.29
C GLU A 38 6.22 -3.16 -5.25
N GLY A 39 7.08 -3.65 -4.34
CA GLY A 39 7.60 -2.87 -3.22
C GLY A 39 6.65 -2.72 -2.02
N THR A 40 5.43 -3.28 -2.07
CA THR A 40 4.53 -3.26 -0.92
C THR A 40 4.84 -4.39 0.06
N VAL A 41 4.82 -4.04 1.35
CA VAL A 41 4.96 -5.00 2.45
C VAL A 41 3.64 -5.72 2.64
N VAL A 42 3.71 -7.05 2.65
CA VAL A 42 2.58 -7.93 2.89
C VAL A 42 2.86 -8.83 4.08
N GLU A 43 1.84 -9.06 4.89
CA GLU A 43 1.91 -9.93 6.06
C GLU A 43 0.89 -11.06 5.94
N CYS A 44 1.32 -12.30 6.10
CA CYS A 44 0.40 -13.44 6.09
C CYS A 44 -0.29 -13.54 7.46
N VAL A 45 -1.58 -13.22 7.51
CA VAL A 45 -2.37 -13.27 8.76
C VAL A 45 -2.81 -14.69 9.05
N GLY A 46 -3.29 -15.39 8.02
CA GLY A 46 -3.85 -16.71 8.19
C GLY A 46 -4.14 -17.36 6.85
N LYS A 47 -4.22 -18.69 6.87
CA LYS A 47 -4.64 -19.49 5.73
C LYS A 47 -5.91 -20.23 6.14
N SER A 48 -6.85 -20.38 5.22
CA SER A 48 -8.00 -21.26 5.44
C SER A 48 -7.54 -22.68 5.80
N PRO A 49 -8.27 -23.40 6.67
CA PRO A 49 -7.93 -24.76 7.06
C PRO A 49 -7.90 -25.74 5.87
N LEU A 50 -8.66 -25.43 4.81
CA LEU A 50 -8.69 -26.18 3.55
C LEU A 50 -7.64 -25.69 2.52
N GLY A 51 -6.80 -24.72 2.88
CA GLY A 51 -5.71 -24.21 2.03
C GLY A 51 -6.06 -23.04 1.11
N ASP A 52 -7.33 -22.67 0.96
CA ASP A 52 -7.79 -21.55 0.14
C ASP A 52 -9.06 -20.91 0.74
N PRO A 53 -9.23 -19.56 0.70
CA PRO A 53 -8.24 -18.53 0.37
C PRO A 53 -7.27 -18.22 1.53
N CYS A 54 -6.21 -17.45 1.25
CA CYS A 54 -5.23 -16.98 2.23
C CYS A 54 -5.44 -15.49 2.54
N ALA A 55 -5.36 -15.12 3.82
CA ALA A 55 -5.54 -13.76 4.30
C ALA A 55 -4.19 -13.04 4.46
N TYR A 56 -4.07 -11.89 3.79
CA TYR A 56 -2.88 -11.05 3.78
C TYR A 56 -3.22 -9.62 4.23
N VAL A 57 -2.36 -9.01 5.03
CA VAL A 57 -2.46 -7.59 5.37
C VAL A 57 -1.61 -6.78 4.41
N ILE A 58 -2.26 -5.83 3.74
CA ILE A 58 -1.68 -4.95 2.71
C ILE A 58 -2.11 -3.53 3.05
N ARG A 59 -1.16 -2.63 3.31
CA ARG A 59 -1.43 -1.22 3.70
C ARG A 59 -2.46 -1.05 4.84
N GLY A 60 -2.55 -2.01 5.76
CA GLY A 60 -3.50 -1.97 6.88
C GLY A 60 -4.89 -2.54 6.58
N ALA A 61 -5.15 -3.01 5.36
CA ALA A 61 -6.36 -3.74 5.00
C ALA A 61 -6.08 -5.25 4.94
N VAL A 62 -7.04 -6.07 5.38
CA VAL A 62 -6.98 -7.52 5.25
C VAL A 62 -7.63 -7.92 3.93
N ILE A 63 -6.84 -8.51 3.04
CA ILE A 63 -7.26 -8.98 1.73
C ILE A 63 -7.19 -10.50 1.71
N ALA A 64 -8.29 -11.16 1.34
CA ALA A 64 -8.32 -12.58 1.08
C ALA A 64 -8.02 -12.84 -0.40
N LEU A 65 -6.91 -13.54 -0.69
CA LEU A 65 -6.53 -13.92 -2.04
C LEU A 65 -6.66 -15.43 -2.21
N ARG A 66 -7.11 -15.84 -3.38
CA ARG A 66 -7.11 -17.26 -3.74
C ARG A 66 -5.68 -17.76 -3.92
N SER A 67 -5.50 -19.06 -3.72
CA SER A 67 -4.22 -19.74 -3.93
C SER A 67 -3.76 -19.65 -5.40
N GLU A 68 -4.69 -19.53 -6.35
CA GLU A 68 -4.37 -19.31 -7.77
C GLU A 68 -3.73 -17.93 -8.03
N ASP A 69 -4.26 -16.87 -7.42
CA ASP A 69 -3.73 -15.51 -7.57
C ASP A 69 -2.42 -15.33 -6.78
N SER A 70 -2.43 -15.75 -5.51
CA SER A 70 -1.27 -15.64 -4.63
C SER A 70 -0.10 -16.53 -5.06
N GLY A 71 -0.36 -17.67 -5.73
CA GLY A 71 0.70 -18.51 -6.31
C GLY A 71 1.44 -17.84 -7.47
N ARG A 72 0.88 -16.78 -8.07
CA ARG A 72 1.49 -16.01 -9.16
C ARG A 72 2.17 -14.72 -8.68
N VAL A 73 2.25 -14.51 -7.36
CA VAL A 73 2.90 -13.34 -6.77
C VAL A 73 4.21 -13.78 -6.14
N MET A 74 5.31 -13.16 -6.57
CA MET A 74 6.64 -13.37 -6.03
C MET A 74 6.94 -12.35 -4.94
N VAL A 75 7.48 -12.83 -3.82
CA VAL A 75 7.82 -11.99 -2.67
C VAL A 75 9.22 -12.30 -2.15
N CYS A 76 9.92 -11.27 -1.72
CA CYS A 76 11.20 -11.39 -1.02
C CYS A 76 10.95 -11.41 0.49
N ARG A 77 11.36 -12.51 1.14
CA ARG A 77 11.20 -12.67 2.58
C ARG A 77 12.01 -11.62 3.34
N MET A 78 11.36 -10.87 4.23
CA MET A 78 12.09 -10.03 5.20
C MET A 78 12.44 -10.87 6.42
N GLU A 79 13.72 -10.97 6.75
CA GLU A 79 14.13 -11.58 8.02
C GLU A 79 13.61 -10.78 9.23
N PRO A 80 13.12 -11.44 10.29
CA PRO A 80 12.53 -10.80 11.47
C PRO A 80 13.54 -10.09 12.40
N GLY A 81 14.66 -9.60 11.85
CA GLY A 81 15.75 -8.96 12.59
C GLY A 81 15.85 -7.43 12.43
N TYR A 82 15.02 -6.81 11.59
CA TYR A 82 15.06 -5.36 11.41
C TYR A 82 14.14 -4.66 12.44
N ARG A 83 14.73 -4.20 13.55
CA ARG A 83 14.11 -3.15 14.36
C ARG A 83 13.99 -1.92 13.47
N LYS A 84 12.79 -1.57 12.97
CA LYS A 84 12.49 -0.16 12.64
C LYS A 84 12.47 0.64 13.94
N ALA A 85 13.64 0.98 14.44
CA ALA A 85 13.77 2.22 15.16
C ALA A 85 13.71 3.34 14.10
N LYS A 86 12.67 4.18 14.19
CA LYS A 86 12.40 5.44 13.46
C LYS A 86 11.89 5.39 12.01
N ALA A 87 10.66 5.89 11.83
CA ALA A 87 10.40 7.09 11.03
C ALA A 87 9.02 7.67 11.41
N GLU A 88 8.89 8.12 12.66
CA GLU A 88 8.16 9.35 12.91
C GLU A 88 8.96 10.46 12.18
N LYS A 89 8.45 10.96 11.06
CA LYS A 89 8.92 12.20 10.46
C LYS A 89 7.73 13.15 10.29
N ASN A 90 7.61 13.99 11.33
CA ASN A 90 7.03 15.32 11.43
C ASN A 90 5.51 15.51 11.26
N PRO A 91 4.78 15.76 12.36
CA PRO A 91 3.83 16.86 12.37
C PRO A 91 4.63 18.18 12.25
N GLY A 92 4.61 18.77 11.05
CA GLY A 92 5.17 20.09 10.81
C GLY A 92 4.36 21.16 11.54
N MET A 93 4.75 21.43 12.77
CA MET A 93 4.39 22.62 13.54
C MET A 93 5.15 23.80 12.94
N VAL A 94 4.44 24.74 12.30
CA VAL A 94 4.98 26.09 12.05
C VAL A 94 4.15 27.08 12.85
N SER A 95 4.72 27.50 13.97
CA SER A 95 4.28 28.68 14.71
C SER A 95 5.51 29.55 14.97
N ALA A 96 5.58 30.66 14.25
CA ALA A 96 6.18 31.93 14.60
C ALA A 96 5.76 32.86 13.45
N ALA A 97 4.80 33.77 13.63
CA ALA A 97 4.98 35.07 14.27
C ALA A 97 6.03 35.95 13.55
N ASP A 98 5.58 37.17 13.22
CA ASP A 98 6.36 38.35 12.83
C ASP A 98 6.92 38.44 11.40
N THR A 99 6.20 39.13 10.51
CA THR A 99 6.43 40.56 10.22
C THR A 99 5.59 41.01 9.00
N ALA A 100 4.98 42.18 9.14
CA ALA A 100 4.05 42.83 8.22
C ALA A 100 4.67 43.33 6.89
N SER A 101 3.78 43.85 6.02
CA SER A 101 4.00 44.82 4.93
C SER A 101 4.46 44.19 3.59
N ILE A 102 3.91 44.42 2.38
CA ILE A 102 3.08 45.47 1.72
C ILE A 102 2.46 44.77 0.47
N CYS A 103 1.14 44.81 0.27
CA CYS A 103 0.38 45.65 -0.69
C CYS A 103 0.53 45.34 -2.20
N GLU A 104 -0.65 45.26 -2.84
CA GLU A 104 -1.02 45.37 -4.26
C GLU A 104 -0.94 44.16 -5.20
N GLY A 105 -2.10 43.89 -5.82
CA GLY A 105 -2.27 42.98 -6.95
C GLY A 105 -3.72 42.56 -7.14
N LYS A 106 -4.55 43.46 -7.70
CA LYS A 106 -5.89 43.15 -8.25
C LYS A 106 -5.80 42.02 -9.29
N SER A 107 -6.81 41.16 -9.36
CA SER A 107 -7.61 40.93 -10.59
C SER A 107 -8.52 39.70 -10.50
N GLU A 108 -9.78 39.93 -10.90
CA GLU A 108 -10.77 39.02 -11.51
C GLU A 108 -11.04 37.67 -10.82
N GLN A 109 -12.15 37.47 -10.08
CA GLN A 109 -13.51 37.21 -10.58
C GLN A 109 -13.58 36.26 -11.78
N GLU A 110 -13.94 35.00 -11.52
CA GLU A 110 -14.94 34.33 -12.36
C GLU A 110 -15.80 33.39 -11.50
N GLU A 111 -17.05 33.82 -11.37
CA GLU A 111 -18.24 33.15 -10.86
C GLU A 111 -18.86 32.37 -12.03
N THR A 112 -19.42 31.19 -11.77
CA THR A 112 -20.54 30.52 -12.49
C THR A 112 -20.52 29.05 -12.03
N GLU A 113 -21.25 28.68 -10.99
CA GLU A 113 -22.70 28.37 -10.98
C GLU A 113 -23.04 26.95 -11.47
N ASP A 114 -23.85 26.29 -10.64
CA ASP A 114 -24.95 25.40 -10.96
C ASP A 114 -24.82 24.28 -12.00
N VAL A 115 -24.77 23.04 -11.50
CA VAL A 115 -25.57 21.94 -12.07
C VAL A 115 -26.12 21.03 -10.96
N ILE A 116 -27.32 21.41 -10.48
CA ILE A 116 -28.53 20.58 -10.31
C ILE A 116 -28.35 19.06 -10.10
N TRP A 117 -28.80 18.60 -8.92
CA TRP A 117 -29.18 17.21 -8.65
C TRP A 117 -30.45 16.84 -9.43
N GLY A 118 -30.39 15.75 -10.21
CA GLY A 118 -31.53 15.06 -10.81
C GLY A 118 -31.78 13.72 -10.13
#